data_AF-A0A959C059-F1
#
_entry.id   AF-A0A959C059-F1
#
_cell.length_a   1.000
_cell.length_b   1.000
_cell.length_c   1.000
_cell.angle_alpha   90.00
_cell.angle_beta   90.00
_cell.angle_gamma   90.00
#
_symmetry.space_group_name_H-M   'P 1'
#
loop_
_entity.id
_entity.type
_entity.pdbx_description
1 polymer ?
#
loop_
_entity_poly.entity_id
_entity_poly.type
_entity_poly.pdbx_seq_one_letter_code
_entity_poly.pdbx_strand_id
1 'polypeptide(L)'
;MMKCARICVFALCFYAPFALAGQANGEAPLTQKSPYLTMLAHLYYLQPDSYEPPLAARTLYGVQDSARAVKLAVKLKQVLDGKGLYVRMGALPRDSNYIDSTSNQHIYTPFPRQLPEVYLERVNGKWYYSAETVGLIPELHKEVYPFGADFLLNLMPKFGQRKVLGLALWQYCGLLAILLLAILAHFILSRALRPVVHRISRSRVYPALVPTALTWRIARAASVLIVLRLIGLFLPPLQLPIESANFAIIVMRLASVALVIYILLKALDVVILYADRFTKRTESKMDEQLLPVLKRAFQFLLFLAGGIQALRILQADITTLIAGISIGGLALALAAQDMLKNLFGSLTIFMDRPFQIGDWINF
;
A
#
# COMPACT_ATOMS: atom_id res chain seq x y z
N MET A 1 14.65 22.87 5.24
CA MET A 1 14.61 21.58 5.95
C MET A 1 13.79 21.59 7.25
N MET A 2 13.11 22.68 7.63
CA MET A 2 12.36 22.77 8.92
C MET A 2 10.83 22.76 8.82
N LYS A 3 10.22 22.64 7.63
CA LYS A 3 8.75 22.65 7.48
C LYS A 3 8.09 21.26 7.46
N CYS A 4 8.85 20.18 7.27
CA CYS A 4 8.30 18.81 7.32
C CYS A 4 8.19 18.24 8.75
N ALA A 5 8.93 18.77 9.73
CA ALA A 5 8.94 18.23 11.09
C ALA A 5 7.69 18.56 11.90
N ARG A 6 6.93 19.61 11.52
CA ARG A 6 5.71 20.04 12.25
C ARG A 6 4.47 19.19 11.94
N ILE A 7 4.46 18.47 10.82
CA ILE A 7 3.32 17.64 10.42
C ILE A 7 3.35 16.27 11.14
N CYS A 8 4.54 15.76 11.47
CA CYS A 8 4.66 14.51 12.25
C CYS A 8 4.29 14.68 13.74
N VAL A 9 4.43 15.88 14.29
CA VAL A 9 4.16 16.13 15.72
C VAL A 9 2.66 16.28 16.00
N PHE A 10 1.85 16.70 15.03
CA PHE A 10 0.40 16.85 15.23
C PHE A 10 -0.39 15.53 15.18
N ALA A 11 0.16 14.49 14.55
CA ALA A 11 -0.46 13.15 14.51
C ALA A 11 -0.20 12.33 15.80
N LEU A 12 0.74 12.76 16.64
CA LEU A 12 1.15 12.08 17.87
C LEU A 12 0.25 12.41 19.09
N CYS A 13 -0.63 13.40 18.99
CA CYS A 13 -1.45 13.86 20.12
C CYS A 13 -2.89 13.35 20.12
N PHE A 14 -3.34 12.60 19.09
CA PHE A 14 -4.72 12.09 19.03
C PHE A 14 -4.87 10.61 19.38
N TYR A 15 -3.79 9.91 19.69
CA TYR A 15 -3.81 8.49 20.04
C TYR A 15 -2.98 8.24 21.30
N ALA A 16 -3.48 8.76 22.44
CA ALA A 16 -3.11 8.19 23.72
C ALA A 16 -3.67 6.75 23.80
N PRO A 17 -2.89 5.78 24.32
CA PRO A 17 -3.23 4.37 24.24
C PRO A 17 -4.32 4.03 25.25
N PHE A 18 -5.45 3.53 24.77
CA PHE A 18 -6.41 2.80 25.60
C PHE A 18 -5.88 1.36 25.77
N ALA A 19 -4.81 1.22 26.55
CA ALA A 19 -4.29 -0.06 26.99
C ALA A 19 -5.14 -0.57 28.17
N LEU A 20 -6.35 -1.03 27.89
CA LEU A 20 -7.20 -1.72 28.87
C LEU A 20 -8.17 -2.65 28.13
N ALA A 21 -7.74 -3.90 27.94
CA ALA A 21 -8.65 -4.99 27.59
C ALA A 21 -8.14 -6.31 28.18
N GLY A 22 -8.67 -6.63 29.36
CA GLY A 22 -8.99 -7.96 29.92
C GLY A 22 -8.12 -9.16 29.55
N GLN A 23 -7.28 -9.58 30.51
CA GLN A 23 -6.90 -10.98 30.65
C GLN A 23 -8.14 -11.81 31.00
N ALA A 24 -8.69 -12.54 30.03
CA ALA A 24 -9.65 -13.59 30.29
C ALA A 24 -8.87 -14.87 30.69
N ASN A 25 -8.78 -15.12 32.00
CA ASN A 25 -8.23 -16.35 32.60
C ASN A 25 -9.18 -17.54 32.43
N GLY A 26 -9.44 -17.97 31.19
CA GLY A 26 -10.18 -19.19 30.90
C GLY A 26 -9.56 -19.90 29.71
N GLU A 27 -9.35 -21.22 29.82
CA GLU A 27 -8.97 -22.07 28.69
C GLU A 27 -9.86 -21.75 27.49
N ALA A 28 -9.27 -21.35 26.36
CA ALA A 28 -10.04 -21.09 25.16
C ALA A 28 -10.71 -22.40 24.70
N PRO A 29 -12.05 -22.46 24.60
CA PRO A 29 -12.70 -23.71 24.23
C PRO A 29 -12.37 -24.06 22.78
N LEU A 30 -11.81 -25.25 22.55
CA LEU A 30 -11.47 -25.83 21.23
C LEU A 30 -12.69 -26.12 20.34
N THR A 31 -13.86 -25.64 20.71
CA THR A 31 -15.11 -25.83 19.96
C THR A 31 -15.12 -24.93 18.74
N GLN A 32 -14.79 -25.48 17.57
CA GLN A 32 -14.89 -24.82 16.25
C GLN A 32 -16.35 -24.63 15.79
N LYS A 33 -17.23 -24.24 16.72
CA LYS A 33 -18.67 -24.10 16.47
C LYS A 33 -19.00 -22.80 15.75
N SER A 34 -18.17 -21.76 15.87
CA SER A 34 -18.42 -20.45 15.25
C SER A 34 -17.13 -19.80 14.74
N PRO A 35 -17.22 -18.82 13.82
CA PRO A 35 -16.07 -18.07 13.35
C PRO A 35 -15.24 -17.44 14.48
N TYR A 36 -15.91 -16.88 15.49
CA TYR A 36 -15.27 -16.34 16.70
C TYR A 36 -14.39 -17.37 17.41
N LEU A 37 -14.92 -18.57 17.66
CA LEU A 37 -14.20 -19.60 18.42
C LEU A 37 -13.04 -20.19 17.63
N THR A 38 -13.19 -20.37 16.32
CA THR A 38 -12.12 -20.85 15.45
C THR A 38 -10.94 -19.88 15.43
N MET A 39 -11.19 -18.58 15.29
CA MET A 39 -10.11 -17.59 15.34
C MET A 39 -9.52 -17.43 16.74
N LEU A 40 -10.34 -17.49 17.78
CA LEU A 40 -9.87 -17.45 19.17
C LEU A 40 -8.90 -18.61 19.42
N ALA A 41 -9.27 -19.84 19.08
CA ALA A 41 -8.42 -21.00 19.23
C ALA A 41 -7.11 -20.85 18.44
N HIS A 42 -7.19 -20.39 17.19
CA HIS A 42 -5.99 -20.17 16.37
C HIS A 42 -5.00 -19.17 16.99
N LEU A 43 -5.50 -18.01 17.44
CA LEU A 43 -4.66 -16.92 17.95
C LEU A 43 -4.20 -17.15 19.39
N TYR A 44 -5.05 -17.75 20.24
CA TYR A 44 -4.76 -18.00 21.66
C TYR A 44 -3.61 -18.98 21.82
N TYR A 45 -3.65 -20.12 21.12
CA TYR A 45 -2.61 -21.15 21.24
C TYR A 45 -1.26 -20.79 20.61
N LEU A 46 -1.15 -19.59 20.04
CA LEU A 46 0.09 -19.06 19.48
C LEU A 46 0.58 -17.80 20.24
N GLN A 47 -0.05 -17.46 21.38
CA GLN A 47 0.46 -16.46 22.30
C GLN A 47 1.61 -17.00 23.16
N PRO A 48 2.51 -16.13 23.66
CA PRO A 48 3.61 -16.56 24.54
C PRO A 48 3.13 -17.29 25.81
N ASP A 49 1.97 -16.90 26.36
CA ASP A 49 1.45 -17.41 27.64
C ASP A 49 0.72 -18.76 27.50
N SER A 50 0.29 -19.12 26.29
CA SER A 50 -0.53 -20.30 26.00
C SER A 50 -0.04 -21.06 24.76
N TYR A 51 1.28 -21.12 24.58
CA TYR A 51 1.91 -21.57 23.34
C TYR A 51 1.78 -23.08 23.09
N GLU A 52 0.74 -23.49 22.38
CA GLU A 52 0.48 -24.86 21.95
C GLU A 52 0.13 -24.95 20.44
N PRO A 53 1.12 -24.81 19.54
CA PRO A 53 0.90 -24.79 18.09
C PRO A 53 0.11 -25.99 17.51
N PRO A 54 0.22 -27.24 18.03
CA PRO A 54 -0.62 -28.35 17.57
C PRO A 54 -2.12 -28.14 17.75
N LEU A 55 -2.54 -27.38 18.76
CA LEU A 55 -3.95 -27.05 18.98
C LEU A 55 -4.42 -25.97 18.01
N ALA A 56 -3.60 -24.95 17.76
CA ALA A 56 -3.87 -23.95 16.74
C ALA A 56 -3.98 -24.55 15.33
N ALA A 57 -3.19 -25.59 15.02
CA ALA A 57 -3.21 -26.27 13.74
C ALA A 57 -4.55 -26.94 13.40
N ARG A 58 -5.35 -27.31 14.43
CA ARG A 58 -6.65 -27.95 14.24
C ARG A 58 -7.67 -27.06 13.55
N THR A 59 -7.46 -25.74 13.54
CA THR A 59 -8.36 -24.77 12.88
C THR A 59 -8.19 -24.73 11.38
N LEU A 60 -7.16 -25.38 10.81
CA LEU A 60 -6.90 -25.44 9.38
C LEU A 60 -7.59 -26.65 8.76
N TYR A 61 -8.37 -26.44 7.69
CA TYR A 61 -9.03 -27.54 6.98
C TYR A 61 -8.07 -28.26 6.03
N GLY A 62 -8.27 -29.57 5.84
CA GLY A 62 -7.64 -30.33 4.75
C GLY A 62 -6.15 -30.68 4.89
N VAL A 63 -5.52 -30.45 6.04
CA VAL A 63 -4.10 -30.79 6.25
C VAL A 63 -3.95 -32.11 7.02
N GLN A 64 -3.50 -33.17 6.34
CA GLN A 64 -3.31 -34.49 6.96
C GLN A 64 -2.02 -34.58 7.78
N ASP A 65 -0.94 -33.95 7.32
CA ASP A 65 0.35 -33.93 8.02
C ASP A 65 0.31 -32.93 9.19
N SER A 66 0.34 -33.45 10.41
CA SER A 66 0.31 -32.65 11.65
C SER A 66 1.50 -31.68 11.75
N ALA A 67 2.69 -32.07 11.29
CA ALA A 67 3.87 -31.20 11.34
C ALA A 67 3.74 -30.03 10.34
N ARG A 68 3.17 -30.30 9.16
CA ARG A 68 2.85 -29.25 8.17
C ARG A 68 1.75 -28.32 8.67
N ALA A 69 0.70 -28.86 9.28
CA ALA A 69 -0.41 -28.07 9.82
C ALA A 69 0.07 -27.07 10.89
N VAL A 70 0.95 -27.51 11.79
CA VAL A 70 1.59 -26.63 12.78
C VAL A 70 2.36 -25.49 12.13
N LYS A 71 3.20 -25.79 11.13
CA LYS A 71 3.97 -24.78 10.40
C LYS A 71 3.05 -23.76 9.71
N LEU A 72 1.97 -24.22 9.08
CA LEU A 72 1.01 -23.35 8.41
C LEU A 72 0.27 -22.45 9.40
N ALA A 73 -0.10 -22.98 10.57
CA ALA A 73 -0.79 -22.18 11.59
C ALA A 73 0.10 -21.05 12.11
N VAL A 74 1.37 -21.36 12.42
CA VAL A 74 2.34 -20.35 12.83
C VAL A 74 2.56 -19.29 11.74
N LYS A 75 2.71 -19.73 10.48
CA LYS A 75 2.88 -18.82 9.33
C LYS A 75 1.68 -17.90 9.12
N LEU A 76 0.46 -18.42 9.28
CA LEU A 76 -0.75 -17.60 9.15
C LEU A 76 -0.77 -16.49 10.20
N LYS A 77 -0.46 -16.80 11.46
CA LYS A 77 -0.31 -15.76 12.50
C LYS A 77 0.79 -14.75 12.14
N GLN A 78 1.95 -15.22 11.68
CA GLN A 78 3.05 -14.34 11.25
C GLN A 78 2.65 -13.40 10.11
N VAL A 79 1.78 -13.85 9.19
CA VAL A 79 1.19 -13.02 8.13
C VAL A 79 0.30 -11.94 8.72
N LEU A 80 -0.61 -12.30 9.65
CA LEU A 80 -1.49 -11.33 10.30
C LEU A 80 -0.69 -10.28 11.10
N ASP A 81 0.24 -10.73 11.93
CA ASP A 81 1.12 -9.87 12.73
C ASP A 81 1.98 -8.97 11.83
N GLY A 82 2.58 -9.55 10.78
CA GLY A 82 3.47 -8.83 9.87
C GLY A 82 2.78 -7.81 8.96
N LYS A 83 1.50 -8.06 8.60
CA LYS A 83 0.66 -7.06 7.92
C LYS A 83 0.03 -6.05 8.90
N GLY A 84 0.25 -6.20 10.22
CA GLY A 84 -0.33 -5.32 11.24
C GLY A 84 -1.85 -5.45 11.38
N LEU A 85 -2.40 -6.63 11.04
CA LEU A 85 -3.83 -6.88 11.02
C LEU A 85 -4.32 -7.31 12.41
N TYR A 86 -4.92 -6.37 13.12
CA TYR A 86 -5.53 -6.65 14.42
C TYR A 86 -6.92 -7.28 14.26
N VAL A 87 -7.07 -8.51 14.74
CA VAL A 87 -8.37 -9.17 14.80
C VAL A 87 -9.20 -8.55 15.91
N ARG A 88 -10.29 -7.87 15.53
CA ARG A 88 -11.28 -7.36 16.48
C ARG A 88 -12.20 -8.50 16.92
N MET A 89 -11.81 -9.19 17.99
CA MET A 89 -12.56 -10.34 18.52
C MET A 89 -14.05 -10.03 18.79
N GLY A 90 -14.37 -8.79 19.21
CA GLY A 90 -15.75 -8.36 19.43
C GLY A 90 -16.62 -8.20 18.17
N ALA A 91 -16.01 -8.10 16.98
CA ALA A 91 -16.72 -7.97 15.71
C ALA A 91 -16.96 -9.32 15.00
N LEU A 92 -16.39 -10.42 15.53
CA LEU A 92 -16.52 -11.74 14.92
C LEU A 92 -17.90 -12.35 15.24
N PRO A 93 -18.56 -12.99 14.26
CA PRO A 93 -19.80 -13.72 14.49
C PRO A 93 -19.62 -14.86 15.50
N ARG A 94 -20.52 -14.91 16.48
CA ARG A 94 -20.59 -15.99 17.48
C ARG A 94 -21.56 -17.11 17.10
N ASP A 95 -22.41 -16.87 16.11
CA ASP A 95 -23.37 -17.84 15.61
C ASP A 95 -22.66 -18.97 14.84
N SER A 96 -23.10 -20.20 15.08
CA SER A 96 -22.64 -21.38 14.35
C SER A 96 -23.18 -21.46 12.93
N ASN A 97 -24.34 -20.87 12.67
CA ASN A 97 -25.02 -20.89 11.38
C ASN A 97 -24.83 -19.57 10.60
N TYR A 98 -23.78 -18.80 10.90
CA TYR A 98 -23.50 -17.54 10.19
C TYR A 98 -23.48 -17.75 8.67
N ILE A 99 -24.20 -16.88 7.95
CA ILE A 99 -24.23 -16.82 6.49
C ILE A 99 -23.77 -15.42 6.10
N ASP A 100 -22.81 -15.33 5.18
CA ASP A 100 -22.38 -14.06 4.63
C ASP A 100 -23.46 -13.48 3.71
N SER A 101 -23.86 -12.24 3.97
CA SER A 101 -24.90 -11.54 3.21
C SER A 101 -24.52 -11.28 1.75
N THR A 102 -23.23 -11.28 1.42
CA THR A 102 -22.75 -11.00 0.06
C THR A 102 -22.69 -12.27 -0.79
N SER A 103 -22.13 -13.35 -0.26
CA SER A 103 -22.01 -14.64 -0.97
C SER A 103 -23.20 -15.59 -0.79
N ASN A 104 -24.04 -15.34 0.23
CA ASN A 104 -25.10 -16.26 0.69
C ASN A 104 -24.56 -17.67 1.02
N GLN A 105 -23.31 -17.76 1.46
CA GLN A 105 -22.62 -19.00 1.83
C GLN A 105 -22.18 -18.93 3.30
N HIS A 106 -21.91 -20.09 3.91
CA HIS A 106 -21.34 -20.19 5.26
C HIS A 106 -19.84 -19.86 5.25
N ILE A 107 -19.51 -18.62 4.87
CA ILE A 107 -18.15 -18.09 4.79
C ILE A 107 -18.06 -16.86 5.69
N TYR A 108 -16.90 -16.62 6.30
CA TYR A 108 -16.61 -15.38 7.01
C TYR A 108 -15.20 -14.91 6.70
N THR A 109 -15.08 -13.69 6.18
CA THR A 109 -13.79 -13.07 5.84
C THR A 109 -13.44 -12.02 6.90
N PRO A 110 -12.41 -12.25 7.76
CA PRO A 110 -12.07 -11.32 8.83
C PRO A 110 -11.56 -9.95 8.33
N PHE A 111 -10.92 -9.92 7.16
CA PHE A 111 -10.29 -8.71 6.60
C PHE A 111 -10.64 -8.50 5.12
N PRO A 112 -11.92 -8.26 4.77
CA PRO A 112 -12.39 -8.26 3.38
C PRO A 112 -11.70 -7.22 2.48
N ARG A 113 -11.20 -6.11 3.06
CA ARG A 113 -10.51 -5.05 2.31
C ARG A 113 -8.98 -5.22 2.22
N GLN A 114 -8.38 -5.97 3.13
CA GLN A 114 -6.91 -5.99 3.32
C GLN A 114 -6.30 -7.36 3.03
N LEU A 115 -7.06 -8.43 3.28
CA LEU A 115 -6.66 -9.82 3.09
C LEU A 115 -7.90 -10.69 2.77
N PRO A 116 -8.56 -10.46 1.62
CA PRO A 116 -9.78 -11.19 1.23
C PRO A 116 -9.53 -12.69 1.02
N GLU A 117 -8.28 -13.08 0.75
CA GLU A 117 -7.88 -14.47 0.50
C GLU A 117 -7.92 -15.34 1.77
N VAL A 118 -7.93 -14.71 2.96
CA VAL A 118 -8.01 -15.42 4.23
C VAL A 118 -9.44 -15.36 4.74
N TYR A 119 -10.13 -16.50 4.66
CA TYR A 119 -11.50 -16.64 5.14
C TYR A 119 -11.74 -17.98 5.83
N LEU A 120 -12.79 -18.00 6.64
CA LEU A 120 -13.29 -19.18 7.32
C LEU A 120 -14.47 -19.74 6.54
N GLU A 121 -14.58 -21.05 6.46
CA GLU A 121 -15.72 -21.75 5.88
C GLU A 121 -16.25 -22.80 6.85
N ARG A 122 -17.53 -23.11 6.73
CA ARG A 122 -18.17 -24.16 7.53
C ARG A 122 -18.15 -25.49 6.79
N VAL A 123 -17.50 -26.49 7.37
CA VAL A 123 -17.44 -27.86 6.85
C VAL A 123 -17.89 -28.85 7.93
N ASN A 124 -18.84 -29.73 7.59
CA ASN A 124 -19.35 -30.77 8.50
C ASN A 124 -19.79 -30.23 9.88
N GLY A 125 -20.44 -29.06 9.90
CA GLY A 125 -20.95 -28.43 11.12
C GLY A 125 -19.90 -27.71 11.98
N LYS A 126 -18.64 -27.64 11.55
CA LYS A 126 -17.54 -26.93 12.22
C LYS A 126 -16.93 -25.87 11.30
N TRP A 127 -16.34 -24.83 11.89
CA TRP A 127 -15.71 -23.73 11.18
C TRP A 127 -14.19 -23.89 11.13
N TYR A 128 -13.63 -23.76 9.93
CA TYR A 128 -12.20 -23.89 9.68
C TYR A 128 -11.71 -22.76 8.78
N TYR A 129 -10.40 -22.50 8.77
CA TYR A 129 -9.79 -21.80 7.64
C TYR A 129 -9.94 -22.66 6.39
N SER A 130 -10.41 -22.04 5.31
CA SER A 130 -10.75 -22.75 4.08
C SER A 130 -9.56 -23.47 3.47
N ALA A 131 -9.82 -24.52 2.68
CA ALA A 131 -8.76 -25.23 1.96
C ALA A 131 -7.94 -24.26 1.07
N GLU A 132 -8.61 -23.27 0.46
CA GLU A 132 -8.00 -22.23 -0.35
C GLU A 132 -7.07 -21.35 0.49
N THR A 133 -7.55 -20.85 1.64
CA THR A 133 -6.73 -20.08 2.59
C THR A 133 -5.48 -20.87 2.96
N VAL A 134 -5.65 -22.14 3.34
CA VAL A 134 -4.55 -23.02 3.76
C VAL A 134 -3.52 -23.23 2.63
N GLY A 135 -3.99 -23.35 1.39
CA GLY A 135 -3.13 -23.43 0.21
C GLY A 135 -2.31 -22.17 -0.05
N LEU A 136 -2.86 -20.99 0.24
CA LEU A 136 -2.24 -19.68 0.01
C LEU A 136 -1.31 -19.21 1.12
N ILE A 137 -1.39 -19.77 2.34
CA ILE A 137 -0.53 -19.39 3.49
C ILE A 137 0.96 -19.29 3.11
N PRO A 138 1.59 -20.24 2.39
CA PRO A 138 3.00 -20.15 2.05
C PRO A 138 3.34 -18.94 1.16
N GLU A 139 2.46 -18.60 0.22
CA GLU A 139 2.64 -17.47 -0.68
C GLU A 139 2.44 -16.14 0.07
N LEU A 140 1.37 -16.04 0.85
CA LEU A 140 1.11 -14.89 1.72
C LEU A 140 2.26 -14.65 2.71
N HIS A 141 2.81 -15.72 3.27
CA HIS A 141 3.96 -15.63 4.16
C HIS A 141 5.22 -15.13 3.45
N LYS A 142 5.47 -15.60 2.21
CA LYS A 142 6.61 -15.13 1.40
C LYS A 142 6.46 -13.67 0.95
N GLU A 143 5.22 -13.20 0.76
CA GLU A 143 4.92 -11.80 0.46
C GLU A 143 5.30 -10.89 1.64
N VAL A 144 5.00 -11.31 2.88
CA VAL A 144 5.31 -10.56 4.11
C VAL A 144 6.78 -10.67 4.50
N TYR A 145 7.38 -11.85 4.36
CA TYR A 145 8.78 -12.14 4.70
C TYR A 145 9.55 -12.64 3.46
N PRO A 146 9.81 -11.78 2.46
CA PRO A 146 10.56 -12.19 1.28
C PRO A 146 12.01 -12.48 1.64
N PHE A 147 12.67 -13.30 0.80
CA PHE A 147 14.03 -13.80 1.01
C PHE A 147 14.24 -14.61 2.29
N GLY A 148 13.16 -15.11 2.90
CA GLY A 148 13.23 -15.91 4.12
C GLY A 148 13.52 -15.08 5.37
N ALA A 149 13.17 -13.79 5.38
CA ALA A 149 13.39 -12.88 6.50
C ALA A 149 12.76 -13.36 7.83
N ASP A 150 11.87 -14.36 7.80
CA ASP A 150 11.34 -15.07 8.96
C ASP A 150 12.42 -15.78 9.79
N PHE A 151 13.62 -16.05 9.23
CA PHE A 151 14.75 -16.57 9.99
C PHE A 151 15.10 -15.70 11.21
N LEU A 152 14.91 -14.38 11.09
CA LEU A 152 15.13 -13.42 12.17
C LEU A 152 14.18 -13.68 13.35
N LEU A 153 12.95 -14.12 13.09
CA LEU A 153 11.97 -14.46 14.13
C LEU A 153 12.45 -15.62 15.01
N ASN A 154 13.26 -16.54 14.45
CA ASN A 154 13.80 -17.70 15.16
C ASN A 154 15.12 -17.41 15.89
N LEU A 155 15.89 -16.40 15.47
CA LEU A 155 17.15 -16.01 16.12
C LEU A 155 16.93 -15.18 17.39
N MET A 156 15.91 -14.34 17.41
CA MET A 156 15.75 -13.27 18.40
C MET A 156 15.11 -13.62 19.76
N PRO A 157 14.38 -14.73 19.98
CA PRO A 157 13.83 -15.09 21.30
C PRO A 157 14.89 -15.32 22.38
N LYS A 158 16.16 -15.51 22.02
CA LYS A 158 17.26 -15.86 22.94
C LYS A 158 17.94 -14.66 23.61
N PHE A 159 17.75 -13.43 23.11
CA PHE A 159 18.55 -12.26 23.51
C PHE A 159 17.95 -11.36 24.61
N GLY A 160 16.87 -11.80 25.27
CA GLY A 160 16.38 -11.20 26.51
C GLY A 160 14.91 -10.77 26.46
N GLN A 161 14.10 -11.38 27.33
CA GLN A 161 12.66 -11.13 27.46
C GLN A 161 12.34 -9.91 28.35
N ARG A 162 13.34 -9.16 28.83
CA ARG A 162 13.09 -7.94 29.62
C ARG A 162 12.49 -6.86 28.73
N LYS A 163 11.21 -6.59 28.95
CA LYS A 163 10.48 -5.50 28.30
C LYS A 163 10.79 -4.19 29.01
N VAL A 164 11.29 -3.20 28.27
CA VAL A 164 11.44 -1.82 28.74
C VAL A 164 10.44 -1.00 27.93
N LEU A 165 9.52 -0.28 28.59
CA LEU A 165 8.44 0.48 27.94
C LEU A 165 7.60 -0.34 26.94
N GLY A 166 7.38 -1.63 27.21
CA GLY A 166 6.56 -2.52 26.39
C GLY A 166 7.29 -3.16 25.19
N LEU A 167 8.53 -2.77 24.89
CA LEU A 167 9.37 -3.34 23.84
C LEU A 167 10.54 -4.12 24.43
N ALA A 168 10.96 -5.20 23.75
CA ALA A 168 12.14 -5.96 24.14
C ALA A 168 13.42 -5.23 23.72
N LEU A 169 14.51 -5.38 24.47
CA LEU A 169 15.80 -4.72 24.20
C LEU A 169 16.31 -4.95 22.76
N TRP A 170 16.11 -6.15 22.24
CA TRP A 170 16.51 -6.50 20.88
C TRP A 170 15.73 -5.72 19.80
N GLN A 171 14.49 -5.30 20.08
CA GLN A 171 13.70 -4.49 19.15
C GLN A 171 14.29 -3.10 19.00
N TYR A 172 14.81 -2.51 20.08
CA TYR A 172 15.53 -1.24 20.01
C TYR A 172 16.83 -1.35 19.21
N CYS A 173 17.60 -2.42 19.44
CA CYS A 173 18.80 -2.70 18.64
C CYS A 173 18.46 -2.91 17.16
N GLY A 174 17.36 -3.62 16.87
CA GLY A 174 16.84 -3.81 15.52
C GLY A 174 16.43 -2.51 14.84
N LEU A 175 15.71 -1.62 15.54
CA LEU A 175 15.37 -0.28 15.02
C LEU A 175 16.60 0.55 14.71
N LEU A 176 17.60 0.53 15.60
CA LEU A 176 18.86 1.23 15.37
C LEU A 176 19.62 0.66 14.17
N ALA A 177 19.69 -0.66 14.03
CA ALA A 177 20.30 -1.32 12.89
C ALA A 177 19.57 -0.96 11.57
N ILE A 178 18.24 -0.98 11.57
CA ILE A 178 17.41 -0.57 10.42
C ILE A 178 17.66 0.90 10.08
N LEU A 179 17.76 1.78 11.07
CA LEU A 179 18.05 3.20 10.85
C LEU A 179 19.43 3.41 10.20
N LEU A 180 20.46 2.73 10.71
CA LEU A 180 21.82 2.80 10.14
C LEU A 180 21.85 2.24 8.71
N LEU A 181 21.20 1.10 8.48
CA LEU A 181 21.06 0.51 7.14
C LEU A 181 20.29 1.44 6.20
N ALA A 182 19.25 2.13 6.68
CA ALA A 182 18.48 3.07 5.89
C ALA A 182 19.31 4.30 5.48
N ILE A 183 20.12 4.84 6.40
CA ILE A 183 21.03 5.97 6.11
C ILE A 183 22.09 5.53 5.10
N LEU A 184 22.70 4.36 5.31
CA LEU A 184 23.69 3.80 4.40
C LEU A 184 23.09 3.55 3.00
N ALA A 185 21.92 2.91 2.95
CA ALA A 185 21.20 2.66 1.72
C ALA A 185 20.82 3.96 1.01
N HIS A 186 20.37 4.99 1.73
CA HIS A 186 20.08 6.31 1.16
C HIS A 186 21.34 6.93 0.54
N PHE A 187 22.47 6.87 1.24
CA PHE A 187 23.74 7.39 0.73
C PHE A 187 24.17 6.67 -0.55
N ILE A 188 24.13 5.34 -0.57
CA ILE A 188 24.48 4.53 -1.74
C ILE A 188 23.50 4.77 -2.89
N LEU A 189 22.20 4.66 -2.65
CA LEU A 189 21.15 4.82 -3.66
C LEU A 189 21.12 6.22 -4.25
N SER A 190 21.23 7.28 -3.44
CA SER A 190 21.23 8.66 -3.95
C SER A 190 22.42 8.92 -4.88
N ARG A 191 23.56 8.26 -4.64
CA ARG A 191 24.76 8.34 -5.48
C ARG A 191 24.64 7.48 -6.74
N ALA A 192 24.07 6.27 -6.63
CA ALA A 192 23.87 5.34 -7.74
C ALA A 192 22.75 5.76 -8.71
N LEU A 193 21.65 6.33 -8.19
CA LEU A 193 20.52 6.78 -9.01
C LEU A 193 20.81 8.09 -9.77
N ARG A 194 21.74 8.90 -9.29
CA ARG A 194 22.12 10.16 -9.95
C ARG A 194 22.51 9.98 -11.43
N PRO A 195 23.48 9.11 -11.80
CA PRO A 195 23.84 8.92 -13.20
C PRO A 195 22.68 8.34 -14.02
N VAL A 196 21.84 7.49 -13.42
CA VAL A 196 20.66 6.90 -14.08
C VAL A 196 19.64 7.97 -14.41
N VAL A 197 19.20 8.76 -13.42
CA VAL A 197 18.25 9.87 -13.61
C VAL A 197 18.83 10.88 -14.58
N HIS A 198 20.12 11.20 -14.48
CA HIS A 198 20.76 12.13 -15.40
C HIS A 198 20.75 11.60 -16.85
N ARG A 199 21.09 10.32 -17.06
CA ARG A 199 21.08 9.67 -18.38
C ARG A 199 19.67 9.63 -18.98
N ILE A 200 18.65 9.30 -18.20
CA ILE A 200 17.26 9.26 -18.64
C ILE A 200 16.75 10.68 -18.95
N SER A 201 17.09 11.65 -18.09
CA SER A 201 16.67 13.04 -18.28
C SER A 201 17.34 13.72 -19.47
N ARG A 202 18.42 13.14 -20.02
CA ARG A 202 19.18 13.73 -21.12
C ARG A 202 18.60 13.24 -22.44
N SER A 203 17.78 14.07 -23.07
CA SER A 203 17.36 13.83 -24.45
C SER A 203 18.56 13.88 -25.40
N ARG A 204 18.56 13.03 -26.45
CA ARG A 204 19.53 13.08 -27.56
C ARG A 204 19.57 14.46 -28.24
N VAL A 205 18.46 15.21 -28.15
CA VAL A 205 18.27 16.49 -28.83
C VAL A 205 18.80 17.68 -28.00
N TYR A 206 18.58 17.70 -26.67
CA TYR A 206 19.05 18.79 -25.80
C TYR A 206 19.75 18.27 -24.54
N PRO A 207 21.06 17.99 -24.65
CA PRO A 207 21.81 17.31 -23.59
C PRO A 207 22.09 18.15 -22.33
N ALA A 208 21.93 19.48 -22.39
CA ALA A 208 22.23 20.39 -21.27
C ALA A 208 21.00 21.17 -20.78
N LEU A 209 19.79 20.78 -21.21
CA LEU A 209 18.56 21.52 -20.88
C LEU A 209 18.13 21.34 -19.43
N VAL A 210 18.27 20.14 -18.88
CA VAL A 210 17.79 19.82 -17.54
C VAL A 210 18.84 20.25 -16.51
N PRO A 211 18.51 21.16 -15.57
CA PRO A 211 19.44 21.56 -14.53
C PRO A 211 19.85 20.36 -13.67
N THR A 212 21.15 20.24 -13.38
CA THR A 212 21.70 19.18 -12.50
C THR A 212 21.06 19.21 -11.10
N ALA A 213 20.61 20.37 -10.64
CA ALA A 213 19.87 20.51 -9.40
C ALA A 213 18.50 19.80 -9.42
N LEU A 214 17.82 19.75 -10.57
CA LEU A 214 16.51 19.12 -10.71
C LEU A 214 16.64 17.59 -10.73
N THR A 215 17.59 17.05 -11.50
CA THR A 215 17.89 15.60 -11.52
C THR A 215 18.31 15.10 -10.15
N TRP A 216 19.09 15.90 -9.41
CA TRP A 216 19.50 15.60 -8.04
C TRP A 216 18.32 15.54 -7.06
N ARG A 217 17.34 16.45 -7.18
CA ARG A 217 16.11 16.43 -6.35
C ARG A 217 15.28 15.18 -6.62
N ILE A 218 15.14 14.77 -7.89
CA ILE A 218 14.42 13.54 -8.28
C ILE A 218 15.14 12.30 -7.75
N ALA A 219 16.46 12.19 -7.97
CA ALA A 219 17.25 11.06 -7.51
C ALA A 219 17.22 10.90 -5.97
N ARG A 220 17.28 12.01 -5.22
CA ARG A 220 17.11 11.98 -3.76
C ARG A 220 15.73 11.49 -3.34
N ALA A 221 14.66 12.05 -3.92
CA ALA A 221 13.30 11.61 -3.57
C ALA A 221 13.08 10.13 -3.93
N ALA A 222 13.57 9.67 -5.07
CA ALA A 222 13.52 8.26 -5.48
C ALA A 222 14.32 7.36 -4.53
N SER A 223 15.51 7.80 -4.08
CA SER A 223 16.29 7.04 -3.09
C SER A 223 15.56 6.91 -1.76
N VAL A 224 14.90 7.96 -1.28
CA VAL A 224 14.10 7.91 -0.04
C VAL A 224 12.91 6.97 -0.21
N LEU A 225 12.23 6.97 -1.36
CA LEU A 225 11.13 6.05 -1.65
C LEU A 225 11.59 4.58 -1.61
N ILE A 226 12.75 4.27 -2.21
CA ILE A 226 13.31 2.91 -2.18
C ILE A 226 13.71 2.52 -0.76
N VAL A 227 14.36 3.42 -0.01
CA VAL A 227 14.72 3.19 1.40
C VAL A 227 13.48 2.95 2.25
N LEU A 228 12.41 3.70 2.04
CA LEU A 228 11.15 3.52 2.76
C LEU A 228 10.52 2.14 2.48
N ARG A 229 10.61 1.66 1.23
CA ARG A 229 10.20 0.30 0.87
C ARG A 229 11.10 -0.76 1.51
N LEU A 230 12.41 -0.54 1.55
CA LEU A 230 13.37 -1.42 2.23
C LEU A 230 13.12 -1.48 3.74
N ILE A 231 12.85 -0.37 4.41
CA ILE A 231 12.48 -0.36 5.83
C ILE A 231 11.21 -1.20 6.04
N GLY A 232 10.24 -1.09 5.14
CA GLY A 232 8.98 -1.85 5.22
C GLY A 232 9.18 -3.36 5.17
N LEU A 233 10.26 -3.83 4.56
CA LEU A 233 10.65 -5.23 4.55
C LEU A 233 11.22 -5.71 5.90
N PHE A 234 11.95 -4.85 6.61
CA PHE A 234 12.57 -5.21 7.89
C PHE A 234 11.67 -4.96 9.11
N LEU A 235 10.51 -4.34 8.92
CA LEU A 235 9.57 -4.03 10.01
C LEU A 235 8.84 -5.26 10.57
N PRO A 236 8.27 -6.18 9.75
CA PRO A 236 7.58 -7.37 10.25
C PRO A 236 8.45 -8.29 11.14
N PRO A 237 9.72 -8.58 10.79
CA PRO A 237 10.62 -9.37 11.63
C PRO A 237 10.82 -8.84 13.05
N LEU A 238 10.61 -7.53 13.25
CA LEU A 238 10.82 -6.88 14.54
C LEU A 238 9.72 -7.21 15.57
N GLN A 239 8.61 -7.84 15.15
CA GLN A 239 7.47 -8.21 16.01
C GLN A 239 7.01 -7.06 16.93
N LEU A 240 6.95 -5.84 16.38
CA LEU A 240 6.46 -4.69 17.12
C LEU A 240 5.00 -4.92 17.57
N PRO A 241 4.55 -4.32 18.68
CA PRO A 241 3.15 -4.34 19.07
C PRO A 241 2.25 -3.94 17.90
N ILE A 242 1.19 -4.71 17.65
CA ILE A 242 0.36 -4.63 16.43
C ILE A 242 -0.12 -3.20 16.16
N GLU A 243 -0.50 -2.44 17.20
CA GLU A 243 -0.93 -1.04 17.07
C GLU A 243 0.21 -0.14 16.54
N SER A 244 1.39 -0.24 17.12
CA SER A 244 2.57 0.53 16.70
C SER A 244 3.05 0.14 15.29
N ALA A 245 2.99 -1.15 14.96
CA ALA A 245 3.33 -1.67 13.65
C ALA A 245 2.36 -1.15 12.58
N ASN A 246 1.04 -1.22 12.84
CA ASN A 246 0.02 -0.72 11.93
C ASN A 246 0.15 0.79 11.70
N PHE A 247 0.36 1.58 12.77
CA PHE A 247 0.60 3.01 12.66
C PHE A 247 1.84 3.32 11.80
N ALA A 248 2.96 2.64 12.05
CA ALA A 248 4.18 2.80 11.26
C ALA A 248 3.95 2.46 9.78
N ILE A 249 3.27 1.35 9.48
CA ILE A 249 2.93 0.94 8.11
C ILE A 249 2.06 1.99 7.41
N ILE A 250 1.03 2.52 8.07
CA ILE A 250 0.15 3.57 7.52
C ILE A 250 0.96 4.83 7.20
N VAL A 251 1.76 5.33 8.15
CA VAL A 251 2.59 6.52 7.98
C VAL A 251 3.58 6.34 6.83
N MET A 252 4.24 5.18 6.75
CA MET A 252 5.17 4.85 5.66
C MET A 252 4.46 4.79 4.30
N ARG A 253 3.26 4.20 4.23
CA ARG A 253 2.47 4.15 2.98
C ARG A 253 2.04 5.56 2.54
N LEU A 254 1.59 6.42 3.46
CA LEU A 254 1.24 7.81 3.17
C LEU A 254 2.45 8.62 2.71
N ALA A 255 3.59 8.49 3.40
CA ALA A 255 4.85 9.12 3.01
C ALA A 255 5.31 8.65 1.61
N SER A 256 5.11 7.36 1.29
CA SER A 256 5.39 6.82 -0.05
C SER A 256 4.55 7.50 -1.13
N VAL A 257 3.24 7.67 -0.89
CA VAL A 257 2.34 8.35 -1.83
C VAL A 257 2.78 9.80 -2.05
N ALA A 258 3.08 10.54 -0.98
CA ALA A 258 3.55 11.92 -1.08
C ALA A 258 4.87 12.05 -1.87
N LEU A 259 5.81 11.12 -1.66
CA LEU A 259 7.07 11.06 -2.40
C LEU A 259 6.86 10.76 -3.88
N VAL A 260 5.96 9.83 -4.22
CA VAL A 260 5.62 9.52 -5.62
C VAL A 260 5.02 10.74 -6.30
N ILE A 261 4.07 11.43 -5.68
CA ILE A 261 3.49 12.69 -6.22
C ILE A 261 4.60 13.72 -6.43
N TYR A 262 5.47 13.93 -5.44
CA TYR A 262 6.59 14.87 -5.57
C TYR A 262 7.51 14.52 -6.75
N ILE A 263 7.85 13.25 -6.94
CA ILE A 263 8.67 12.79 -8.07
C ILE A 263 7.96 13.07 -9.39
N LEU A 264 6.67 12.74 -9.50
CA LEU A 264 5.87 12.97 -10.72
C LEU A 264 5.74 14.47 -11.05
N LEU A 265 5.56 15.33 -10.05
CA LEU A 265 5.55 16.78 -10.24
C LEU A 265 6.89 17.30 -10.77
N LYS A 266 8.01 16.76 -10.26
CA LYS A 266 9.35 17.13 -10.75
C LYS A 266 9.64 16.57 -12.15
N ALA A 267 9.12 15.38 -12.46
CA ALA A 267 9.18 14.83 -13.81
C ALA A 267 8.37 15.69 -14.79
N LEU A 268 7.18 16.15 -14.40
CA LEU A 268 6.38 17.09 -15.17
C LEU A 268 7.13 18.41 -15.42
N ASP A 269 7.85 18.95 -14.42
CA ASP A 269 8.70 20.13 -14.62
C ASP A 269 9.77 19.88 -15.72
N VAL A 270 10.36 18.67 -15.78
CA VAL A 270 11.31 18.30 -16.84
C VAL A 270 10.63 18.26 -18.21
N VAL A 271 9.45 17.66 -18.31
CA VAL A 271 8.67 17.59 -19.57
C VAL A 271 8.33 18.99 -20.07
N ILE A 272 7.88 19.88 -19.19
CA ILE A 272 7.54 21.27 -19.54
C ILE A 272 8.77 22.06 -20.01
N LEU A 273 9.94 21.85 -19.39
CA LEU A 273 11.20 22.47 -19.88
C LEU A 273 11.54 22.03 -21.30
N TYR A 274 11.34 20.75 -21.63
CA TYR A 274 11.53 20.23 -22.98
C TYR A 274 10.53 20.81 -23.98
N ALA A 275 9.25 20.89 -23.58
CA ALA A 275 8.19 21.45 -24.41
C ALA A 275 8.45 22.95 -24.69
N ASP A 276 8.80 23.75 -23.68
CA ASP A 276 9.09 25.18 -23.82
C ASP A 276 10.26 25.47 -24.79
N ARG A 277 11.29 24.62 -24.80
CA ARG A 277 12.40 24.78 -25.76
C ARG A 277 12.01 24.35 -27.18
N PHE A 278 11.10 23.40 -27.33
CA PHE A 278 10.59 22.99 -28.63
C PHE A 278 9.70 24.09 -29.22
N THR A 279 8.79 24.66 -28.42
CA THR A 279 7.87 25.71 -28.86
C THR A 279 8.59 27.00 -29.21
N LYS A 280 9.68 27.36 -28.53
CA LYS A 280 10.53 28.53 -28.89
C LYS A 280 11.21 28.46 -30.26
N ARG A 281 11.21 27.30 -30.94
CA ARG A 281 11.67 27.19 -32.34
C ARG A 281 10.55 27.43 -33.36
N THR A 282 9.30 27.53 -32.90
CA THR A 282 8.11 27.76 -33.70
C THR A 282 7.56 29.13 -33.32
N GLU A 283 7.20 30.01 -34.26
CA GLU A 283 6.66 31.35 -33.94
C GLU A 283 5.23 31.34 -33.33
N SER A 284 4.77 30.20 -32.81
CA SER A 284 3.42 30.03 -32.28
C SER A 284 3.31 30.56 -30.84
N LYS A 285 2.76 31.77 -30.69
CA LYS A 285 2.36 32.35 -29.39
C LYS A 285 1.29 31.51 -28.64
N MET A 286 0.58 30.64 -29.36
CA MET A 286 -0.49 29.80 -28.80
C MET A 286 0.08 28.68 -27.90
N ASP A 287 1.25 28.13 -28.27
CA ASP A 287 1.85 27.02 -27.54
C ASP A 287 2.34 27.45 -26.14
N GLU A 288 2.78 28.71 -26.02
CA GLU A 288 3.27 29.30 -24.76
C GLU A 288 2.15 29.47 -23.71
N GLN A 289 0.90 29.63 -24.15
CA GLN A 289 -0.27 29.76 -23.26
C GLN A 289 -0.88 28.41 -22.88
N LEU A 290 -0.77 27.39 -23.74
CA LEU A 290 -1.32 26.05 -23.50
C LEU A 290 -0.51 25.25 -22.48
N LEU A 291 0.82 25.39 -22.49
CA LEU A 291 1.72 24.66 -21.57
C LEU A 291 1.37 24.85 -20.08
N PRO A 292 1.18 26.09 -19.59
CA PRO A 292 0.76 26.33 -18.20
C PRO A 292 -0.59 25.71 -17.84
N VAL A 293 -1.57 25.74 -18.76
CA VAL A 293 -2.90 25.14 -18.55
C VAL A 293 -2.78 23.63 -18.43
N LEU A 294 -2.06 23.00 -19.36
CA LEU A 294 -1.82 21.55 -19.35
C LEU A 294 -1.07 21.12 -18.08
N LYS A 295 -0.06 21.89 -17.67
CA LYS A 295 0.67 21.65 -16.41
C LYS A 295 -0.28 21.65 -15.21
N ARG A 296 -1.14 22.66 -15.10
CA ARG A 296 -2.12 22.75 -13.99
C ARG A 296 -3.11 21.60 -14.01
N ALA A 297 -3.60 21.20 -15.18
CA ALA A 297 -4.49 20.05 -15.34
C ALA A 297 -3.84 18.74 -14.86
N PHE A 298 -2.59 18.47 -15.28
CA PHE A 298 -1.83 17.30 -14.80
C PHE A 298 -1.57 17.35 -13.29
N GLN A 299 -1.24 18.52 -12.73
CA GLN A 299 -1.04 18.67 -11.29
C GLN A 299 -2.33 18.35 -10.51
N PHE A 300 -3.47 18.84 -10.98
CA PHE A 300 -4.77 18.53 -10.39
C PHE A 300 -5.05 17.02 -10.38
N LEU A 301 -4.85 16.33 -11.51
CA LEU A 301 -5.03 14.88 -11.62
C LEU A 301 -4.11 14.10 -10.66
N LEU A 302 -2.84 14.52 -10.54
CA LEU A 302 -1.88 13.90 -9.62
C LEU A 302 -2.32 14.03 -8.15
N PHE A 303 -2.79 15.22 -7.74
CA PHE A 303 -3.30 15.41 -6.38
C PHE A 303 -4.60 14.65 -6.13
N LEU A 304 -5.50 14.58 -7.12
CA LEU A 304 -6.73 13.80 -7.03
C LEU A 304 -6.43 12.31 -6.83
N ALA A 305 -5.58 11.73 -7.68
CA ALA A 305 -5.16 10.32 -7.56
C ALA A 305 -4.42 10.05 -6.24
N GLY A 306 -3.55 10.97 -5.83
CA GLY A 306 -2.85 10.93 -4.54
C GLY A 306 -3.78 10.93 -3.34
N GLY A 307 -4.81 11.79 -3.36
CA GLY A 307 -5.83 11.88 -2.33
C GLY A 307 -6.66 10.60 -2.20
N ILE A 308 -7.10 10.04 -3.34
CA ILE A 308 -7.81 8.74 -3.35
C ILE A 308 -6.93 7.64 -2.76
N GLN A 309 -5.66 7.57 -3.18
CA GLN A 309 -4.75 6.56 -2.66
C GLN A 309 -4.50 6.72 -1.15
N ALA A 310 -4.43 7.95 -0.64
CA ALA A 310 -4.31 8.22 0.79
C ALA A 310 -5.55 7.77 1.57
N LEU A 311 -6.75 8.05 1.07
CA LEU A 311 -8.01 7.60 1.67
C LEU A 311 -8.13 6.06 1.73
N ARG A 312 -7.67 5.37 0.68
CA ARG A 312 -7.60 3.89 0.67
C ARG A 312 -6.70 3.35 1.77
N ILE A 313 -5.55 4.00 2.02
CA ILE A 313 -4.62 3.60 3.07
C ILE A 313 -5.26 3.80 4.46
N LEU A 314 -6.05 4.86 4.63
CA LEU A 314 -6.80 5.15 5.85
C LEU A 314 -8.07 4.31 6.02
N GLN A 315 -8.32 3.36 5.11
CA GLN A 315 -9.49 2.47 5.11
C GLN A 315 -10.84 3.21 5.00
N ALA A 316 -10.84 4.45 4.52
CA ALA A 316 -12.05 5.20 4.23
C ALA A 316 -12.82 4.55 3.06
N ASP A 317 -14.14 4.64 3.09
CA ASP A 317 -14.95 4.25 1.94
C ASP A 317 -14.79 5.28 0.82
N ILE A 318 -14.15 4.86 -0.27
CA ILE A 318 -13.90 5.69 -1.45
C ILE A 318 -14.95 5.50 -2.54
N THR A 319 -15.95 4.63 -2.34
CA THR A 319 -16.96 4.29 -3.35
C THR A 319 -17.76 5.53 -3.75
N THR A 320 -18.25 6.27 -2.75
CA THR A 320 -18.99 7.52 -2.96
C THR A 320 -18.13 8.59 -3.62
N LEU A 321 -16.85 8.68 -3.24
CA LEU A 321 -15.92 9.64 -3.84
C LEU A 321 -15.67 9.32 -5.32
N ILE A 322 -15.41 8.05 -5.64
CA ILE A 322 -15.21 7.60 -7.02
C ILE A 322 -16.49 7.84 -7.84
N ALA A 323 -17.66 7.51 -7.31
CA ALA A 323 -18.93 7.77 -7.98
C ALA A 323 -19.12 9.27 -8.28
N GLY A 324 -18.80 10.15 -7.32
CA GLY A 324 -18.83 11.60 -7.53
C GLY A 324 -17.85 12.09 -8.59
N ILE A 325 -16.62 11.55 -8.61
CA ILE A 325 -15.62 11.86 -9.65
C ILE A 325 -16.09 11.37 -11.02
N SER A 326 -16.72 10.20 -11.11
CA SER A 326 -17.28 9.68 -12.36
C SER A 326 -18.38 10.59 -12.92
N ILE A 327 -19.31 11.05 -12.07
CA ILE A 327 -20.36 12.00 -12.49
C ILE A 327 -19.74 13.34 -12.89
N GLY A 328 -18.76 13.85 -12.13
CA GLY A 328 -18.03 15.07 -12.48
C GLY A 328 -17.27 14.95 -13.81
N GLY A 329 -16.68 13.79 -14.07
CA GLY A 329 -16.01 13.47 -15.34
C GLY A 329 -16.99 13.43 -16.52
N LEU A 330 -18.19 12.88 -16.32
CA LEU A 330 -19.26 12.91 -17.32
C LEU A 330 -19.69 14.35 -17.63
N ALA A 331 -19.91 15.18 -16.61
CA ALA A 331 -20.25 16.59 -16.80
C ALA A 331 -19.16 17.35 -17.58
N LEU A 332 -17.88 17.11 -17.26
CA LEU A 332 -16.75 17.69 -18.00
C LEU A 332 -16.72 17.21 -19.46
N ALA A 333 -16.98 15.92 -19.71
CA ALA A 333 -17.03 15.35 -21.05
C ALA A 333 -18.17 15.95 -21.90
N LEU A 334 -19.35 16.13 -21.30
CA LEU A 334 -20.48 16.79 -21.95
C LEU A 334 -20.16 18.26 -22.27
N ALA A 335 -19.52 18.98 -21.35
CA ALA A 335 -19.10 20.36 -21.60
C ALA A 335 -18.03 20.47 -22.72
N ALA A 336 -17.19 19.45 -22.88
CA ALA A 336 -16.16 19.40 -23.93
C ALA A 336 -16.67 18.80 -25.26
N GLN A 337 -17.94 18.38 -25.34
CA GLN A 337 -18.49 17.63 -26.46
C GLN A 337 -18.35 18.36 -27.81
N ASP A 338 -18.70 19.65 -27.86
CA ASP A 338 -18.64 20.44 -29.09
C ASP A 338 -17.21 20.62 -29.60
N MET A 339 -16.25 20.83 -28.68
CA MET A 339 -14.83 20.91 -29.01
C MET A 339 -14.34 19.61 -29.64
N LEU A 340 -14.69 18.46 -29.05
CA LEU A 340 -14.32 17.15 -29.59
C LEU A 340 -14.99 16.88 -30.94
N LYS A 341 -16.27 17.24 -31.10
CA LYS A 341 -17.00 17.10 -32.37
C LYS A 341 -16.32 17.89 -33.50
N ASN A 342 -15.92 19.13 -33.23
CA ASN A 342 -15.22 19.97 -34.21
C ASN A 342 -13.82 19.44 -34.53
N LEU A 343 -13.11 18.92 -33.54
CA LEU A 343 -11.79 18.29 -33.75
C LEU A 343 -11.89 17.06 -34.65
N PHE A 344 -12.83 16.16 -34.37
CA PHE A 344 -13.06 14.97 -35.20
C PHE A 344 -13.56 15.34 -36.60
N GLY A 345 -14.43 16.35 -36.72
CA GLY A 345 -14.86 16.87 -38.02
C GLY A 345 -13.68 17.38 -38.86
N SER A 346 -12.77 18.16 -38.26
CA SER A 346 -11.56 18.62 -38.93
C SER A 346 -10.63 17.47 -39.33
N LEU A 347 -10.49 16.45 -38.47
CA LEU A 347 -9.64 15.29 -38.76
C LEU A 347 -10.21 14.47 -39.93
N THR A 348 -11.53 14.23 -39.95
CA THR A 348 -12.22 13.54 -41.05
C THR A 348 -12.07 14.29 -42.36
N ILE A 349 -12.27 15.61 -42.39
CA ILE A 349 -12.05 16.43 -43.60
C ILE A 349 -10.60 16.28 -44.09
N PHE A 350 -9.63 16.28 -43.19
CA PHE A 350 -8.22 16.16 -43.56
C PHE A 350 -7.86 14.78 -44.12
N MET A 351 -8.43 13.71 -43.54
CA MET A 351 -8.19 12.33 -43.98
C MET A 351 -8.90 12.00 -45.29
N ASP A 352 -10.17 12.35 -45.40
CA ASP A 352 -11.02 11.99 -46.54
C ASP A 352 -10.84 12.97 -47.72
N ARG A 353 -10.25 14.14 -47.46
CA ARG A 353 -10.01 15.23 -48.43
C ARG A 353 -11.16 15.42 -49.44
N PRO A 354 -12.40 15.63 -48.97
CA PRO A 354 -13.57 15.74 -49.85
C PRO A 354 -13.54 16.97 -50.77
N PHE A 355 -12.65 17.94 -50.51
CA PHE A 355 -12.40 19.12 -51.31
C PHE A 355 -10.92 19.53 -51.20
N GLN A 356 -10.42 20.25 -52.18
CA GLN A 356 -9.04 20.75 -52.26
C GLN A 356 -8.97 22.27 -52.10
N ILE A 357 -7.75 22.78 -51.88
CA ILE A 357 -7.49 24.22 -51.74
C ILE A 357 -7.78 24.89 -53.09
N GLY A 358 -8.84 25.71 -53.13
CA GLY A 358 -9.30 26.42 -54.34
C GLY A 358 -10.72 26.05 -54.77
N ASP A 359 -11.29 24.99 -54.19
CA ASP A 359 -12.66 24.57 -54.51
C ASP A 359 -13.69 25.52 -53.91
N TRP A 360 -14.73 25.85 -54.69
CA TRP A 360 -15.88 26.59 -54.18
C TRP A 360 -16.84 25.61 -53.50
N ILE A 361 -17.02 25.77 -52.20
CA ILE A 361 -17.82 24.90 -51.34
C ILE A 361 -18.99 25.69 -50.77
N ASN A 362 -20.16 25.05 -50.73
CA ASN A 362 -21.38 25.57 -50.11
C ASN A 362 -21.79 24.60 -49.00
N PHE A 363 -21.97 25.11 -47.78
CA PHE A 363 -22.20 24.33 -46.56
C PHE A 363 -23.65 24.36 -46.11
#